data_AF-A0A937XPL3-F1
#
_entry.id   AF-A0A937XPL3-F1
#
_cell.length_a   1.000
_cell.length_b   1.000
_cell.length_c   1.000
_cell.angle_alpha   90.00
_cell.angle_beta   90.00
_cell.angle_gamma   90.00
#
_symmetry.space_group_name_H-M   'P 1'
#
loop_
_entity.id
_entity.type
_entity.pdbx_description
1 polymer ?
#
loop_
_entity_poly.entity_id
_entity_poly.type
_entity_poly.pdbx_seq_one_letter_code
_entity_poly.pdbx_strand_id
1 'polypeptide(L)'
;MSQHARFGPSSAAGWMHCAGFQSSDRVSIHSATGTIGHAIAERCLNENANPAEFVGQEMTVDGFTITLDHELAEAIDRYVGFVRSIAGKRWVEVKLPIGHITGEAGAKGTADAIIVADKTLIVVDLKLGANPRHRIQAQDNEQLMIYALAAHDALALSYMIDQVRIAIVQPRINHYSEAIIGLDELESFRSLAKPAASVTPGTKQCRWCARKATCKDLASAIFAEVSSEFDVQESITNDSLKESLVDKAFEPTEVRLESLAKHLGMVDLIEGWCTAVRTHALEQLKAGAR
;
A
#
# COMPACT_ATOMS: atom_id res chain seq x y z
N MET A 1 -5.68 -24.84 0.25
CA MET A 1 -5.48 -23.44 -0.21
C MET A 1 -5.64 -22.56 1.00
N SER A 2 -4.62 -21.80 1.41
CA SER A 2 -4.80 -20.83 2.50
C SER A 2 -5.73 -19.74 1.99
N GLN A 3 -6.96 -19.70 2.51
CA GLN A 3 -7.87 -18.60 2.25
C GLN A 3 -7.20 -17.34 2.79
N HIS A 4 -6.83 -16.40 1.91
CA HIS A 4 -6.35 -15.09 2.33
C HIS A 4 -7.47 -14.42 3.15
N ALA A 5 -7.11 -13.78 4.25
CA ALA A 5 -8.07 -13.03 5.07
C ALA A 5 -8.73 -11.95 4.19
N ARG A 6 -10.06 -11.89 4.21
CA ARG A 6 -10.84 -10.87 3.48
C ARG A 6 -10.43 -9.46 3.90
N PHE A 7 -10.15 -9.27 5.17
CA PHE A 7 -9.69 -8.01 5.75
C PHE A 7 -8.20 -8.09 6.09
N GLY A 8 -7.40 -8.51 5.11
CA GLY A 8 -5.94 -8.63 5.25
C GLY A 8 -5.24 -7.26 5.36
N PRO A 9 -4.12 -7.15 6.10
CA PRO A 9 -3.45 -5.88 6.37
C PRO A 9 -3.00 -5.12 5.12
N SER A 10 -2.49 -5.83 4.09
CA SER A 10 -2.03 -5.22 2.83
C SER A 10 -3.12 -4.50 2.03
N SER A 11 -4.39 -4.75 2.35
CA SER A 11 -5.55 -4.11 1.72
C SER A 11 -6.33 -3.20 2.67
N ALA A 12 -5.80 -2.94 3.87
CA ALA A 12 -6.45 -2.16 4.93
C ALA A 12 -6.87 -0.76 4.50
N ALA A 13 -6.00 -0.05 3.78
CA ALA A 13 -6.33 1.25 3.19
C ALA A 13 -7.55 1.21 2.25
N GLY A 14 -7.92 0.03 1.73
CA GLY A 14 -9.14 -0.21 0.98
C GLY A 14 -10.35 -0.48 1.86
N TRP A 15 -10.34 -1.60 2.58
CA TRP A 15 -11.52 -2.08 3.29
C TRP A 15 -11.87 -1.27 4.54
N MET A 16 -10.92 -0.56 5.15
CA MET A 16 -11.21 0.34 6.29
C MET A 16 -11.90 1.63 5.86
N HIS A 17 -11.77 2.02 4.59
CA HIS A 17 -12.26 3.30 4.08
C HIS A 17 -13.47 3.17 3.15
N CYS A 18 -13.74 1.98 2.61
CA CYS A 18 -14.90 1.76 1.73
C CYS A 18 -15.47 0.34 1.82
N ALA A 19 -16.75 0.23 2.18
CA ALA A 19 -17.48 -1.04 2.27
C ALA A 19 -17.59 -1.76 0.91
N GLY A 20 -17.47 -1.00 -0.19
CA GLY A 20 -17.50 -1.50 -1.56
C GLY A 20 -16.12 -1.89 -2.11
N PHE A 21 -15.05 -1.78 -1.32
CA PHE A 21 -13.71 -2.19 -1.72
C PHE A 21 -13.67 -3.68 -2.05
N GLN A 22 -12.93 -4.03 -3.10
CA GLN A 22 -12.65 -5.40 -3.49
C GLN A 22 -11.14 -5.54 -3.71
N SER A 23 -10.51 -6.44 -2.96
CA SER A 23 -9.14 -6.87 -3.23
C SER A 23 -9.09 -7.54 -4.61
N SER A 24 -7.97 -7.38 -5.30
CA SER A 24 -7.74 -8.04 -6.56
C SER A 24 -7.06 -9.38 -6.34
N ASP A 25 -7.69 -10.47 -6.80
CA ASP A 25 -7.04 -11.79 -6.89
C ASP A 25 -6.18 -11.93 -8.16
N ARG A 26 -6.10 -10.86 -8.98
CA ARG A 26 -5.26 -10.87 -10.18
C ARG A 26 -3.81 -10.87 -9.78
N VAL A 27 -3.12 -11.92 -10.21
CA VAL A 27 -1.67 -12.04 -10.15
C VAL A 27 -1.04 -11.20 -11.27
N SER A 28 0.14 -10.65 -11.00
CA SER A 28 0.91 -9.86 -11.95
C SER A 28 2.38 -10.17 -11.79
N ILE A 29 3.19 -9.83 -12.80
CA ILE A 29 4.64 -9.91 -12.67
C ILE A 29 5.14 -9.13 -11.44
N HIS A 30 4.53 -7.99 -11.11
CA HIS A 30 4.90 -7.20 -9.94
C HIS A 30 4.61 -7.91 -8.61
N SER A 31 3.46 -8.58 -8.47
CA SER A 31 3.14 -9.34 -7.27
C SER A 31 3.99 -10.62 -7.14
N ALA A 32 4.32 -11.26 -8.26
CA ALA A 32 5.24 -12.39 -8.30
C ALA A 32 6.67 -11.96 -7.92
N THR A 33 7.16 -10.83 -8.46
CA THR A 33 8.46 -10.23 -8.08
C THR A 33 8.51 -9.90 -6.60
N GLY A 34 7.44 -9.33 -6.05
CA GLY A 34 7.31 -9.11 -4.62
C GLY A 34 7.46 -10.40 -3.84
N THR A 35 6.65 -11.42 -4.14
CA THR A 35 6.65 -12.71 -3.44
C THR A 35 8.04 -13.37 -3.44
N ILE A 36 8.71 -13.41 -4.60
CA ILE A 36 10.06 -13.96 -4.73
C ILE A 36 11.06 -13.15 -3.90
N GLY A 37 11.00 -11.82 -3.98
CA GLY A 37 11.94 -10.97 -3.24
C GLY A 37 11.76 -11.06 -1.72
N HIS A 38 10.53 -11.19 -1.21
CA HIS A 38 10.29 -11.47 0.21
C HIS A 38 10.85 -12.83 0.63
N ALA A 39 10.64 -13.88 -0.16
CA ALA A 39 11.18 -15.21 0.14
C ALA A 39 12.72 -15.23 0.18
N ILE A 40 13.38 -14.51 -0.73
CA ILE A 40 14.85 -14.37 -0.70
C ILE A 40 15.29 -13.53 0.49
N ALA A 41 14.60 -12.42 0.80
CA ALA A 41 14.89 -11.60 1.97
C ALA A 41 14.77 -12.39 3.28
N GLU A 42 13.71 -13.19 3.43
CA GLU A 42 13.51 -14.11 4.55
C GLU A 42 14.71 -15.05 4.70
N ARG A 43 15.07 -15.73 3.61
CA ARG A 43 16.19 -16.66 3.59
C ARG A 43 17.50 -15.99 3.97
N CYS A 44 17.79 -14.81 3.41
CA CYS A 44 18.98 -14.03 3.76
C CYS A 44 18.98 -13.63 5.25
N LEU A 45 17.84 -13.26 5.82
CA LEU A 45 17.77 -12.84 7.23
C LEU A 45 17.88 -14.01 8.22
N ASN A 46 17.47 -15.21 7.83
CA ASN A 46 17.52 -16.43 8.66
C ASN A 46 18.83 -17.22 8.50
N GLU A 47 19.35 -17.35 7.28
CA GLU A 47 20.51 -18.19 6.95
C GLU A 47 21.81 -17.39 6.79
N ASN A 48 21.74 -16.07 6.93
CA ASN A 48 22.85 -15.15 6.68
C ASN A 48 23.44 -15.22 5.25
N ALA A 49 22.65 -15.68 4.28
CA ALA A 49 23.01 -15.71 2.86
C ALA A 49 23.11 -14.29 2.26
N ASN A 50 23.84 -14.16 1.15
CA ASN A 50 23.93 -12.92 0.38
C ASN A 50 22.95 -12.95 -0.82
N PRO A 51 22.09 -11.92 -1.02
CA PRO A 51 21.20 -11.85 -2.18
C PRO A 51 21.90 -12.00 -3.54
N ALA A 52 23.18 -11.61 -3.65
CA ALA A 52 23.97 -11.75 -4.87
C ALA A 52 24.17 -13.22 -5.29
N GLU A 53 24.11 -14.18 -4.37
CA GLU A 53 24.21 -15.62 -4.67
C GLU A 53 23.01 -16.16 -5.46
N PHE A 54 21.91 -15.39 -5.46
CA PHE A 54 20.69 -15.76 -6.16
C PHE A 54 20.59 -15.16 -7.57
N VAL A 55 21.54 -14.28 -7.96
CA VAL A 55 21.52 -13.64 -9.28
C VAL A 55 21.64 -14.69 -10.38
N GLY A 56 20.80 -14.57 -11.40
CA GLY A 56 20.68 -15.52 -12.51
C GLY A 56 19.81 -16.74 -12.21
N GLN A 57 19.35 -16.94 -10.98
CA GLN A 57 18.38 -17.99 -10.67
C GLN A 57 17.00 -17.60 -11.19
N GLU A 58 16.28 -18.58 -11.75
CA GLU A 58 14.90 -18.43 -12.18
C GLU A 58 13.96 -19.02 -11.13
N MET A 59 12.97 -18.22 -10.72
CA MET A 59 11.94 -18.65 -9.78
C MET A 59 10.57 -18.39 -10.40
N THR A 60 9.66 -19.35 -10.25
CA THR A 60 8.31 -19.26 -10.83
C THR A 60 7.26 -19.18 -9.72
N VAL A 61 6.47 -18.11 -9.74
CA VAL A 61 5.34 -17.87 -8.83
C VAL A 61 4.15 -17.37 -9.65
N ASP A 62 2.96 -17.88 -9.38
CA ASP A 62 1.71 -17.47 -10.04
C ASP A 62 1.75 -17.50 -11.58
N GLY A 63 2.54 -18.42 -12.17
CA GLY A 63 2.70 -18.55 -13.61
C GLY A 63 3.68 -17.55 -14.25
N PHE A 64 4.34 -16.72 -13.45
CA PHE A 64 5.41 -15.83 -13.91
C PHE A 64 6.77 -16.39 -13.51
N THR A 65 7.66 -16.57 -14.48
CA THR A 65 9.07 -16.90 -14.24
C THR A 65 9.87 -15.60 -14.20
N ILE A 66 10.59 -15.39 -13.10
CA ILE A 66 11.42 -14.21 -12.86
C ILE A 66 12.85 -14.68 -12.66
N THR A 67 13.74 -14.19 -13.50
CA THR A 67 15.19 -14.29 -13.29
C THR A 67 15.60 -13.20 -12.31
N LEU A 68 16.29 -13.55 -11.22
CA LEU A 68 16.81 -12.55 -10.31
C LEU A 68 17.97 -11.80 -10.99
N ASP A 69 17.78 -10.51 -11.25
CA ASP A 69 18.82 -9.63 -11.76
C ASP A 69 19.59 -8.92 -10.62
N HIS A 70 20.64 -8.20 -10.99
CA HIS A 70 21.44 -7.44 -10.05
C HIS A 70 20.63 -6.33 -9.36
N GLU A 71 19.70 -5.67 -10.06
CA GLU A 71 18.88 -4.59 -9.49
C GLU A 71 18.01 -5.11 -8.32
N LEU A 72 17.34 -6.25 -8.53
CA LEU A 72 16.49 -6.87 -7.52
C LEU A 72 17.31 -7.45 -6.37
N ALA A 73 18.46 -8.07 -6.65
CA ALA A 73 19.37 -8.55 -5.63
C ALA A 73 19.88 -7.41 -4.73
N GLU A 74 20.32 -6.29 -5.32
CA GLU A 74 20.74 -5.10 -4.58
C GLU A 74 19.59 -4.49 -3.77
N ALA A 75 18.37 -4.49 -4.32
CA ALA A 75 17.20 -3.99 -3.61
C ALA A 75 16.88 -4.83 -2.37
N ILE A 76 16.95 -6.16 -2.49
CA ILE A 76 16.79 -7.09 -1.37
C ILE A 76 17.93 -6.88 -0.35
N ASP A 77 19.17 -6.74 -0.81
CA ASP A 77 20.33 -6.52 0.06
C ASP A 77 20.19 -5.23 0.88
N ARG A 78 19.69 -4.14 0.29
CA ARG A 78 19.38 -2.90 1.02
C ARG A 78 18.37 -3.13 2.16
N TYR A 79 17.31 -3.89 1.91
CA TYR A 79 16.34 -4.25 2.96
C TYR A 79 16.95 -5.13 4.05
N VAL A 80 17.67 -6.19 3.64
CA VAL A 80 18.33 -7.11 4.56
C VAL A 80 19.33 -6.35 5.43
N GLY A 81 20.12 -5.44 4.85
CA GLY A 81 21.04 -4.55 5.55
C GLY A 81 20.32 -3.63 6.53
N PHE A 82 19.20 -3.02 6.14
CA PHE A 82 18.37 -2.20 7.04
C PHE A 82 17.92 -3.01 8.27
N VAL A 83 17.33 -4.19 8.05
CA VAL A 83 16.84 -5.06 9.14
C VAL A 83 17.99 -5.61 10.01
N ARG A 84 19.15 -5.90 9.43
CA ARG A 84 20.35 -6.33 10.17
C ARG A 84 21.01 -5.20 10.98
N SER A 85 20.83 -3.94 10.57
CA SER A 85 21.42 -2.79 11.28
C SER A 85 20.74 -2.50 12.62
N ILE A 86 19.50 -2.97 12.79
CA ILE A 86 18.73 -2.83 14.03
C ILE A 86 19.16 -3.94 15.00
N ALA A 87 19.88 -3.56 16.06
CA ALA A 87 20.23 -4.48 17.14
C ALA A 87 18.97 -4.85 17.95
N GLY A 88 18.74 -6.14 18.17
CA GLY A 88 17.60 -6.62 18.95
C GLY A 88 17.25 -8.08 18.67
N LYS A 89 16.23 -8.58 19.38
CA LYS A 89 15.66 -9.90 19.09
C LYS A 89 14.76 -9.77 17.87
N ARG A 90 15.10 -10.50 16.80
CA ARG A 90 14.40 -10.46 15.50
C ARG A 90 13.63 -11.74 15.22
N TRP A 91 12.49 -11.59 14.57
CA TRP A 91 11.72 -12.62 13.90
C TRP A 91 11.37 -12.13 12.49
N VAL A 92 11.26 -13.05 11.53
CA VAL A 92 11.07 -12.77 10.10
C VAL A 92 9.93 -13.65 9.58
N GLU A 93 9.11 -13.14 8.66
CA GLU A 93 7.91 -13.81 8.12
C GLU A 93 6.98 -14.35 9.21
N VAL A 94 6.64 -13.48 10.16
CA VAL A 94 5.90 -13.85 11.37
C VAL A 94 4.40 -13.88 11.09
N LYS A 95 3.81 -15.07 11.18
CA LYS A 95 2.35 -15.25 11.13
C LYS A 95 1.71 -14.76 12.41
N LEU A 96 0.92 -13.70 12.31
CA LEU A 96 0.23 -13.05 13.42
C LEU A 96 -1.27 -13.32 13.33
N PRO A 97 -1.94 -13.68 14.44
CA PRO A 97 -3.40 -13.64 14.49
C PRO A 97 -3.85 -12.18 14.41
N ILE A 98 -4.77 -11.88 13.50
CA ILE A 98 -5.32 -10.52 13.32
C ILE A 98 -6.84 -10.48 13.45
N GLY A 99 -7.50 -11.63 13.57
CA GLY A 99 -8.96 -11.71 13.60
C GLY A 99 -9.60 -10.94 14.76
N HIS A 100 -8.91 -10.83 15.90
CA HIS A 100 -9.37 -10.03 17.04
C HIS A 100 -9.23 -8.52 16.81
N ILE A 101 -8.47 -8.10 15.79
CA ILE A 101 -8.31 -6.71 15.38
C ILE A 101 -9.30 -6.39 14.26
N THR A 102 -9.30 -7.19 13.19
CA THR A 102 -10.07 -6.93 11.97
C THR A 102 -11.54 -7.35 12.07
N GLY A 103 -11.90 -8.15 13.08
CA GLY A 103 -13.24 -8.72 13.24
C GLY A 103 -13.50 -9.96 12.39
N GLU A 104 -12.50 -10.46 11.65
CA GLU A 104 -12.61 -11.68 10.85
C GLU A 104 -12.07 -12.89 11.64
N ALA A 105 -12.98 -13.72 12.16
CA ALA A 105 -12.61 -14.87 12.97
C ALA A 105 -11.59 -15.78 12.25
N GLY A 106 -10.48 -16.07 12.93
CA GLY A 106 -9.41 -16.93 12.39
C GLY A 106 -8.49 -16.25 11.37
N ALA A 107 -8.69 -14.96 11.06
CA ALA A 107 -7.80 -14.24 10.15
C ALA A 107 -6.37 -14.15 10.67
N LYS A 108 -5.42 -14.30 9.74
CA LYS A 108 -3.99 -14.20 9.99
C LYS A 108 -3.35 -13.26 8.96
N GLY A 109 -2.32 -12.55 9.39
CA GLY A 109 -1.43 -11.80 8.51
C GLY A 109 0.01 -12.28 8.70
N THR A 110 0.91 -11.89 7.80
CA THR A 110 2.34 -12.20 7.91
C THR A 110 3.12 -10.89 7.87
N ALA A 111 3.82 -10.58 8.95
CA ALA A 111 4.72 -9.43 9.01
C ALA A 111 6.12 -9.83 8.54
N ASP A 112 6.73 -9.03 7.67
CA ASP A 112 8.03 -9.37 7.06
C ASP A 112 9.14 -9.44 8.11
N ALA A 113 9.25 -8.43 8.97
CA ALA A 113 10.18 -8.46 10.11
C ALA A 113 9.61 -7.77 11.35
N ILE A 114 9.81 -8.41 12.50
CA ILE A 114 9.50 -7.89 13.84
C ILE A 114 10.78 -7.92 14.66
N ILE A 115 11.10 -6.81 15.32
CA ILE A 115 12.29 -6.69 16.15
C ILE A 115 11.88 -6.07 17.49
N VAL A 116 12.36 -6.65 18.59
CA VAL A 116 12.33 -5.99 19.90
C VAL A 116 13.74 -5.55 20.23
N ALA A 117 13.93 -4.24 20.35
CA ALA A 117 15.18 -3.59 20.71
C ALA A 117 14.93 -2.75 21.98
N ASP A 118 15.59 -3.11 23.08
CA ASP A 118 15.34 -2.57 24.41
C ASP A 118 13.85 -2.64 24.80
N LYS A 119 13.14 -1.50 24.74
CA LYS A 119 11.70 -1.39 25.02
C LYS A 119 10.88 -0.94 23.82
N THR A 120 11.45 -1.04 22.62
CA THR A 120 10.80 -0.64 21.37
C THR A 120 10.47 -1.87 20.55
N LEU A 121 9.18 -2.02 20.22
CA LEU A 121 8.73 -2.98 19.21
C LEU A 121 8.83 -2.33 17.83
N ILE A 122 9.52 -2.98 16.91
CA ILE A 122 9.80 -2.46 15.57
C ILE A 122 9.20 -3.41 14.54
N VAL A 123 8.31 -2.90 13.68
CA VAL A 123 7.76 -3.64 12.53
C VAL A 123 8.31 -3.04 11.26
N VAL A 124 8.94 -3.86 10.41
CA VAL A 124 9.54 -3.43 9.15
C VAL A 124 8.88 -4.19 8.00
N ASP A 125 8.37 -3.46 7.02
CA ASP A 125 7.68 -4.01 5.84
C ASP A 125 8.47 -3.64 4.56
N LEU A 126 8.75 -4.66 3.76
CA LEU A 126 9.43 -4.57 2.47
C LEU A 126 8.41 -4.30 1.37
N LYS A 127 8.71 -3.33 0.51
CA LYS A 127 7.91 -3.00 -0.67
C LYS A 127 8.79 -2.92 -1.91
N LEU A 128 8.70 -3.93 -2.78
CA LEU A 128 9.49 -4.05 -4.01
C LEU A 128 8.85 -3.41 -5.26
N GLY A 129 7.89 -2.50 -5.05
CA GLY A 129 7.34 -1.69 -6.14
C GLY A 129 8.40 -0.73 -6.70
N ALA A 130 8.51 -0.66 -8.03
CA ALA A 130 9.50 0.16 -8.73
C ALA A 130 8.99 1.52 -9.19
N ASN A 131 7.69 1.81 -9.03
CA ASN A 131 7.13 3.07 -9.50
C ASN A 131 7.40 4.18 -8.47
N PRO A 132 8.19 5.23 -8.81
CA PRO A 132 8.52 6.30 -7.87
C PRO A 132 7.32 7.17 -7.46
N ARG A 133 6.20 7.13 -8.20
CA ARG A 133 4.94 7.78 -7.78
C ARG A 133 4.22 7.02 -6.66
N HIS A 134 4.63 5.78 -6.38
CA HIS A 134 3.98 4.91 -5.40
C HIS A 134 4.78 4.85 -4.10
N ARG A 135 5.20 6.01 -3.60
CA ARG A 135 5.80 6.09 -2.26
C ARG A 135 4.75 5.82 -1.20
N ILE A 136 5.11 4.98 -0.25
CA ILE A 136 4.28 4.59 0.88
C ILE A 136 4.94 5.18 2.13
N GLN A 137 4.16 5.90 2.91
CA GLN A 137 4.60 6.44 4.18
C GLN A 137 4.32 5.44 5.30
N ALA A 138 5.18 5.44 6.31
CA ALA A 138 4.97 4.69 7.55
C ALA A 138 3.94 5.39 8.45
N GLN A 139 3.95 6.73 8.48
CA GLN A 139 2.92 7.51 9.18
C GLN A 139 1.54 7.19 8.61
N ASP A 140 0.57 6.99 9.51
CA ASP A 140 -0.84 6.67 9.20
C ASP A 140 -1.03 5.44 8.28
N ASN A 141 -0.09 4.48 8.37
CA ASN A 141 -0.12 3.26 7.56
C ASN A 141 -0.93 2.16 8.25
N GLU A 142 -2.14 1.93 7.75
CA GLU A 142 -3.08 0.99 8.37
C GLU A 142 -2.57 -0.46 8.37
N GLN A 143 -1.80 -0.86 7.35
CA GLN A 143 -1.16 -2.19 7.28
C GLN A 143 -0.19 -2.39 8.46
N LEU A 144 0.74 -1.45 8.63
CA LEU A 144 1.76 -1.52 9.68
C LEU A 144 1.15 -1.37 11.07
N MET A 145 0.11 -0.56 11.25
CA MET A 145 -0.59 -0.41 12.52
C MET A 145 -1.29 -1.72 12.95
N ILE A 146 -1.90 -2.45 12.01
CA ILE A 146 -2.47 -3.79 12.30
C ILE A 146 -1.37 -4.78 12.71
N TYR A 147 -0.24 -4.79 12.00
CA TYR A 147 0.88 -5.65 12.38
C TYR A 147 1.50 -5.28 13.72
N ALA A 148 1.65 -3.99 14.00
CA ALA A 148 2.15 -3.50 15.28
C ALA A 148 1.24 -3.91 16.44
N LEU A 149 -0.08 -3.76 16.30
CA LEU A 149 -1.06 -4.22 17.28
C LEU A 149 -0.96 -5.72 17.52
N ALA A 150 -0.95 -6.52 16.45
CA ALA A 150 -0.92 -7.97 16.57
C ALA A 150 0.41 -8.47 17.15
N ALA A 151 1.53 -7.84 16.78
CA ALA A 151 2.85 -8.15 17.34
C ALA A 151 2.96 -7.73 18.81
N HIS A 152 2.42 -6.57 19.18
CA HIS A 152 2.36 -6.11 20.56
C HIS A 152 1.56 -7.09 21.43
N ASP A 153 0.35 -7.46 21.01
CA ASP A 153 -0.49 -8.43 21.74
C ASP A 153 0.23 -9.78 21.93
N ALA A 154 0.99 -10.23 20.93
CA ALA A 154 1.74 -11.48 20.99
C ALA A 154 2.98 -11.43 21.91
N LEU A 155 3.56 -10.24 22.12
CA LEU A 155 4.86 -10.08 22.78
C LEU A 155 4.77 -9.39 24.15
N ALA A 156 3.69 -8.69 24.46
CA ALA A 156 3.54 -7.86 25.66
C ALA A 156 3.69 -8.62 26.99
N LEU A 157 3.44 -9.94 27.01
CA LEU A 157 3.68 -10.77 28.20
C LEU A 157 5.15 -11.15 28.41
N SER A 158 5.95 -11.11 27.34
CA SER A 158 7.37 -11.53 27.36
C SER A 158 8.34 -10.36 27.38
N TYR A 159 7.91 -9.19 26.89
CA TYR A 159 8.76 -8.01 26.72
C TYR A 159 8.06 -6.77 27.27
N MET A 160 8.80 -5.95 28.01
CA MET A 160 8.36 -4.61 28.39
C MET A 160 8.52 -3.71 27.17
N ILE A 161 7.40 -3.32 26.55
CA ILE A 161 7.36 -2.45 25.39
C ILE A 161 6.75 -1.12 25.84
N ASP A 162 7.47 -0.02 25.64
CA ASP A 162 7.02 1.34 25.99
C ASP A 162 6.67 2.14 24.72
N GLN A 163 7.13 1.71 23.55
CA GLN A 163 6.95 2.41 22.28
C GLN A 163 6.97 1.45 21.09
N VAL A 164 6.28 1.83 20.01
CA VAL A 164 6.34 1.15 18.72
C VAL A 164 7.04 2.02 17.68
N ARG A 165 7.85 1.39 16.83
CA ARG A 165 8.37 1.98 15.60
C ARG A 165 7.88 1.15 14.41
N ILE A 166 7.37 1.80 13.39
CA ILE A 166 6.95 1.14 12.15
C ILE A 166 7.76 1.70 10.99
N ALA A 167 8.17 0.84 10.07
CA ALA A 167 9.06 1.18 8.97
C ALA A 167 8.62 0.57 7.64
N ILE A 168 8.62 1.38 6.59
CA ILE A 168 8.45 0.98 5.19
C ILE A 168 9.81 1.11 4.50
N VAL A 169 10.23 0.03 3.84
CA VAL A 169 11.46 -0.01 3.05
C VAL A 169 11.10 -0.24 1.58
N GLN A 170 11.33 0.78 0.74
CA GLN A 170 11.10 0.75 -0.70
C GLN A 170 12.43 0.89 -1.47
N PRO A 171 13.26 -0.16 -1.49
CA PRO A 171 14.65 -0.05 -1.88
C PRO A 171 14.83 0.21 -3.38
N ARG A 172 13.89 -0.21 -4.25
CA ARG A 172 13.96 0.00 -5.71
C ARG A 172 13.77 1.45 -6.14
N ILE A 173 13.12 2.25 -5.30
CA ILE A 173 12.91 3.69 -5.53
C ILE A 173 13.66 4.56 -4.51
N ASN A 174 14.61 3.96 -3.78
CA ASN A 174 15.41 4.59 -2.74
C ASN A 174 14.58 5.41 -1.74
N HIS A 175 13.48 4.81 -1.24
CA HIS A 175 12.59 5.46 -0.28
C HIS A 175 12.49 4.65 1.01
N TYR A 176 12.68 5.32 2.13
CA TYR A 176 12.58 4.77 3.48
C TYR A 176 11.70 5.71 4.29
N SER A 177 10.73 5.17 5.00
CA SER A 177 9.83 5.94 5.85
C SER A 177 9.68 5.23 7.18
N GLU A 178 9.81 5.97 8.27
CA GLU A 178 9.68 5.46 9.63
C GLU A 178 8.73 6.37 10.41
N ALA A 179 7.96 5.78 11.32
CA ALA A 179 7.13 6.51 12.26
C ALA A 179 7.24 5.87 13.65
N ILE A 180 7.20 6.72 14.67
CA ILE A 180 7.15 6.31 16.07
C ILE A 180 5.71 6.47 16.53
N ILE A 181 5.15 5.41 17.10
CA ILE A 181 3.76 5.30 17.51
C ILE A 181 3.73 5.08 19.03
N GLY A 182 2.98 5.94 19.73
CA GLY A 182 2.73 5.78 21.15
C GLY A 182 1.78 4.60 21.42
N LEU A 183 1.88 3.95 22.58
CA LEU A 183 0.98 2.83 22.89
C LEU A 183 -0.49 3.26 22.97
N ASP A 184 -0.77 4.47 23.47
CA ASP A 184 -2.13 5.01 23.52
C ASP A 184 -2.71 5.24 22.11
N GLU A 185 -1.87 5.71 21.18
CA GLU A 185 -2.24 5.88 19.77
C GLU A 185 -2.48 4.53 19.09
N LEU A 186 -1.58 3.57 19.32
CA LEU A 186 -1.69 2.21 18.81
C LEU A 186 -3.00 1.55 19.28
N GLU A 187 -3.31 1.64 20.57
CA GLU A 187 -4.52 1.06 21.13
C GLU A 187 -5.78 1.80 20.66
N SER A 188 -5.72 3.13 20.52
CA SER A 188 -6.81 3.92 19.93
C SER A 188 -7.14 3.46 18.50
N PHE A 189 -6.12 3.12 17.71
CA PHE A 189 -6.29 2.61 16.35
C PHE A 189 -7.02 1.25 16.32
N ARG A 190 -6.96 0.40 17.35
CA ARG A 190 -7.68 -0.88 17.39
C ARG A 190 -9.18 -0.71 17.13
N SER A 191 -9.77 0.35 17.66
CA SER A 191 -11.20 0.64 17.46
C SER A 191 -11.53 1.03 16.01
N LEU A 192 -10.56 1.60 15.29
CA LEU A 192 -10.65 2.05 13.90
C LEU A 192 -10.40 0.94 12.90
N ALA A 193 -9.65 -0.10 13.27
CA ALA A 193 -9.23 -1.23 12.42
C ALA A 193 -10.37 -2.19 12.04
N LYS A 194 -11.52 -1.65 11.62
CA LYS A 194 -12.73 -2.38 11.27
C LYS A 194 -13.17 -2.08 9.83
N PRO A 195 -13.91 -2.98 9.18
CA PRO A 195 -14.47 -2.72 7.86
C PRO A 195 -15.33 -1.46 7.84
N ALA A 196 -15.16 -0.64 6.80
CA ALA A 196 -15.98 0.52 6.57
C ALA A 196 -17.47 0.15 6.50
N ALA A 197 -18.32 1.00 7.08
CA ALA A 197 -19.77 0.81 7.07
C ALA A 197 -20.44 1.29 5.78
N SER A 198 -19.82 2.22 5.05
CA SER A 198 -20.38 2.85 3.85
C SER A 198 -19.45 2.74 2.65
N VAL A 199 -20.03 2.84 1.45
CA VAL A 199 -19.26 2.97 0.21
C VAL A 199 -18.80 4.42 0.08
N THR A 200 -17.50 4.66 0.20
CA THR A 200 -16.91 5.99 0.13
C THR A 200 -15.75 5.96 -0.87
N PRO A 201 -15.88 6.54 -2.07
CA PRO A 201 -14.77 6.66 -3.01
C PRO A 201 -13.67 7.58 -2.46
N GLY A 202 -12.43 7.33 -2.87
CA GLY A 202 -11.30 8.16 -2.46
C GLY A 202 -9.97 7.59 -2.94
N THR A 203 -8.93 8.41 -2.85
CA THR A 203 -7.62 8.12 -3.44
C THR A 203 -7.00 6.85 -2.88
N LYS A 204 -6.97 6.65 -1.55
CA LYS A 204 -6.42 5.46 -0.89
C LYS A 204 -7.17 4.19 -1.30
N GLN A 205 -8.47 4.16 -1.04
CA GLN A 205 -9.31 2.98 -1.19
C GLN A 205 -9.58 2.59 -2.64
N CYS A 206 -9.67 3.56 -3.56
CA CYS A 206 -9.95 3.25 -4.94
C CYS A 206 -8.69 2.87 -5.71
N ARG A 207 -7.48 3.30 -5.31
CA ARG A 207 -6.22 3.04 -6.04
C ARG A 207 -6.01 1.58 -6.41
N TRP A 208 -6.30 0.66 -5.48
CA TRP A 208 -6.07 -0.78 -5.66
C TRP A 208 -7.37 -1.59 -5.69
N CYS A 209 -8.53 -0.94 -5.80
CA CYS A 209 -9.82 -1.62 -5.84
C CYS A 209 -10.03 -2.34 -7.19
N ALA A 210 -10.34 -3.63 -7.16
CA ALA A 210 -10.60 -4.43 -8.36
C ALA A 210 -11.85 -3.96 -9.13
N ARG A 211 -12.84 -3.39 -8.41
CA ARG A 211 -14.07 -2.84 -9.00
C ARG A 211 -13.89 -1.45 -9.62
N LYS A 212 -12.69 -0.84 -9.58
CA LYS A 212 -12.45 0.55 -10.00
C LYS A 212 -13.10 0.90 -11.35
N ALA A 213 -12.96 0.04 -12.36
CA ALA A 213 -13.47 0.28 -13.70
C ALA A 213 -15.02 0.35 -13.80
N THR A 214 -15.75 -0.33 -12.91
CA THR A 214 -17.22 -0.49 -12.97
C THR A 214 -17.92 0.10 -11.74
N CYS A 215 -17.19 0.81 -10.88
CA CYS A 215 -17.70 1.41 -9.67
C CYS A 215 -18.46 2.71 -9.99
N LYS A 216 -19.79 2.69 -9.86
CA LYS A 216 -20.65 3.86 -10.10
C LYS A 216 -20.32 5.00 -9.14
N ASP A 217 -20.10 4.70 -7.86
CA ASP A 217 -19.79 5.71 -6.84
C ASP A 217 -18.48 6.43 -7.14
N LEU A 218 -17.45 5.70 -7.59
CA LEU A 218 -16.19 6.30 -8.02
C LEU A 218 -16.37 7.17 -9.28
N ALA A 219 -17.12 6.68 -10.27
CA ALA A 219 -17.42 7.47 -11.46
C ALA A 219 -18.11 8.79 -11.07
N SER A 220 -19.16 8.71 -10.24
CA SER A 220 -19.87 9.89 -9.72
C SER A 220 -18.94 10.85 -8.96
N ALA A 221 -18.04 10.35 -8.11
CA ALA A 221 -17.08 11.19 -7.39
C ALA A 221 -16.10 11.90 -8.34
N ILE A 222 -15.56 11.18 -9.33
CA ILE A 222 -14.67 11.77 -10.35
C ILE A 222 -15.42 12.83 -11.16
N PHE A 223 -16.65 12.54 -11.61
CA PHE A 223 -17.46 13.49 -12.37
C PHE A 223 -17.79 14.74 -11.55
N ALA A 224 -18.16 14.59 -10.29
CA ALA A 224 -18.44 15.72 -9.40
C ALA A 224 -17.21 16.61 -9.23
N GLU A 225 -16.03 16.03 -9.01
CA GLU A 225 -14.79 16.78 -8.83
C GLU A 225 -14.40 17.52 -10.12
N VAL A 226 -14.35 16.81 -11.25
CA VAL A 226 -14.02 17.43 -12.55
C VAL A 226 -15.01 18.55 -12.87
N SER A 227 -16.31 18.32 -12.65
CA SER A 227 -17.35 19.32 -12.96
C SER A 227 -17.35 20.50 -11.99
N SER A 228 -16.89 20.33 -10.75
CA SER A 228 -16.86 21.42 -9.76
C SER A 228 -15.91 22.56 -10.13
N GLU A 229 -14.92 22.30 -10.99
CA GLU A 229 -14.03 23.33 -11.51
C GLU A 229 -14.56 24.03 -12.77
N PHE A 230 -15.57 23.46 -13.43
CA PHE A 230 -16.22 24.06 -14.58
C PHE A 230 -17.51 24.75 -14.11
N ASP A 231 -17.45 26.07 -14.01
CA ASP A 231 -18.66 26.87 -13.89
C ASP A 231 -19.35 26.83 -15.26
N VAL A 232 -20.29 25.89 -15.44
CA VAL A 232 -21.00 25.70 -16.71
C VAL A 232 -22.00 26.84 -16.87
N GLN A 233 -21.50 28.01 -17.29
CA GLN A 233 -22.34 28.99 -17.95
C GLN A 233 -22.64 28.51 -19.37
N GLU A 234 -23.88 28.68 -19.84
CA GLU A 234 -24.38 28.17 -21.13
C GLU A 234 -23.58 28.64 -22.36
N SER A 235 -22.62 29.56 -22.20
CA SER A 235 -21.73 30.04 -23.26
C SER A 235 -20.27 30.05 -22.83
N ILE A 236 -19.69 28.88 -22.58
CA ILE A 236 -18.23 28.77 -22.46
C ILE A 236 -17.62 28.85 -23.87
N THR A 237 -16.90 29.93 -24.17
CA THR A 237 -16.01 29.99 -25.34
C THR A 237 -14.60 29.56 -24.94
N ASN A 238 -13.81 29.04 -25.88
CA ASN A 238 -12.43 28.61 -25.62
C ASN A 238 -11.55 29.72 -25.03
N ASP A 239 -11.87 30.99 -25.27
CA ASP A 239 -11.10 32.12 -24.76
C ASP A 239 -11.49 32.48 -23.33
N SER A 240 -12.77 32.36 -22.95
CA SER A 240 -13.23 32.49 -21.56
C SER A 240 -12.62 31.43 -20.63
N LEU A 241 -12.42 30.21 -21.13
CA LEU A 241 -11.71 29.15 -20.40
C LEU A 241 -10.23 29.49 -20.19
N LYS A 242 -9.56 30.03 -21.20
CA LYS A 242 -8.14 30.38 -21.10
C LYS A 242 -7.90 31.46 -20.06
N GLU A 243 -8.72 32.51 -20.03
CA GLU A 243 -8.58 33.59 -19.04
C GLU A 243 -8.79 33.07 -17.61
N SER A 244 -9.84 32.28 -17.36
CA SER A 244 -10.08 31.69 -16.03
C SER A 244 -8.95 30.74 -15.58
N LEU A 245 -8.38 29.96 -16.50
CA LEU A 245 -7.23 29.08 -16.21
C LEU A 245 -5.95 29.86 -15.92
N VAL A 246 -5.75 31.01 -16.59
CA VAL A 246 -4.61 31.90 -16.33
C VAL A 246 -4.75 32.54 -14.95
N ASP A 247 -5.92 33.04 -14.57
CA ASP A 247 -6.13 33.67 -13.27
C ASP A 247 -5.91 32.69 -12.10
N LYS A 248 -6.43 31.46 -12.22
CA LYS A 248 -6.15 30.37 -11.26
C LYS A 248 -4.67 29.99 -11.21
N ALA A 249 -3.93 30.17 -12.29
CA ALA A 249 -2.49 29.91 -12.34
C ALA A 249 -1.63 30.99 -11.64
N PHE A 250 -2.22 32.10 -11.19
CA PHE A 250 -1.53 33.20 -10.51
C PHE A 250 -1.96 33.42 -9.04
N GLU A 251 -2.69 32.48 -8.43
CA GLU A 251 -3.02 32.52 -7.00
C GLU A 251 -1.77 32.48 -6.07
N PRO A 252 -1.86 33.04 -4.84
CA PRO A 252 -0.75 33.05 -3.88
C PRO A 252 -0.16 31.66 -3.60
N THR A 253 1.18 31.60 -3.54
CA THR A 253 1.97 30.36 -3.60
C THR A 253 1.65 29.33 -2.50
N GLU A 254 1.30 29.75 -1.28
CA GLU A 254 0.97 28.83 -0.17
C GLU A 254 -0.39 28.14 -0.36
N VAL A 255 -1.43 28.90 -0.73
CA VAL A 255 -2.77 28.36 -1.07
C VAL A 255 -2.67 27.42 -2.28
N ARG A 256 -1.79 27.77 -3.23
CA ARG A 256 -1.51 26.98 -4.42
C ARG A 256 -0.87 25.62 -4.08
N LEU A 257 0.04 25.51 -3.11
CA LEU A 257 0.74 24.24 -2.83
C LEU A 257 -0.16 23.19 -2.17
N GLU A 258 -1.01 23.58 -1.22
CA GLU A 258 -1.97 22.65 -0.60
C GLU A 258 -3.04 22.20 -1.60
N SER A 259 -3.55 23.14 -2.40
CA SER A 259 -4.49 22.88 -3.50
C SER A 259 -3.87 21.94 -4.54
N LEU A 260 -2.62 22.18 -4.96
CA LEU A 260 -1.90 21.32 -5.90
C LEU A 260 -1.67 19.90 -5.37
N ALA A 261 -1.36 19.72 -4.08
CA ALA A 261 -1.18 18.37 -3.51
C ALA A 261 -2.49 17.57 -3.55
N LYS A 262 -3.62 18.20 -3.22
CA LYS A 262 -4.95 17.59 -3.33
C LYS A 262 -5.27 17.25 -4.79
N HIS A 263 -5.04 18.17 -5.72
CA HIS A 263 -5.29 17.96 -7.15
C HIS A 263 -4.39 16.85 -7.73
N LEU A 264 -3.12 16.76 -7.34
CA LEU A 264 -2.22 15.69 -7.78
C LEU A 264 -2.72 14.31 -7.38
N GLY A 265 -3.18 14.13 -6.14
CA GLY A 265 -3.78 12.87 -5.69
C GLY A 265 -5.04 12.50 -6.49
N MET A 266 -5.81 13.51 -6.90
CA MET A 266 -6.99 13.32 -7.73
C MET A 266 -6.64 12.98 -9.18
N VAL A 267 -5.64 13.63 -9.77
CA VAL A 267 -5.13 13.31 -11.11
C VAL A 267 -4.69 11.86 -11.19
N ASP A 268 -3.90 11.39 -10.22
CA ASP A 268 -3.48 9.98 -10.13
C ASP A 268 -4.70 9.03 -10.07
N LEU A 269 -5.74 9.41 -9.33
CA LEU A 269 -6.98 8.63 -9.23
C LEU A 269 -7.72 8.57 -10.57
N ILE A 270 -7.85 9.69 -11.27
CA ILE A 270 -8.50 9.80 -12.59
C ILE A 270 -7.72 9.01 -13.64
N GLU A 271 -6.39 9.19 -13.74
CA GLU A 271 -5.53 8.42 -14.64
C GLU A 271 -5.67 6.91 -14.37
N GLY A 272 -5.68 6.53 -13.09
CA GLY A 272 -5.88 5.16 -12.66
C GLY A 272 -7.26 4.60 -13.03
N TRP A 273 -8.31 5.40 -12.95
CA TRP A 273 -9.67 5.03 -13.37
C TRP A 273 -9.75 4.86 -14.90
N CYS A 274 -9.27 5.83 -15.67
CA CYS A 274 -9.21 5.76 -17.14
C CYS A 274 -8.44 4.52 -17.63
N THR A 275 -7.32 4.20 -16.99
CA THR A 275 -6.55 2.99 -17.29
C THR A 275 -7.35 1.72 -17.01
N ALA A 276 -8.04 1.66 -15.87
CA ALA A 276 -8.86 0.52 -15.50
C ALA A 276 -10.04 0.31 -16.47
N VAL A 277 -10.71 1.39 -16.89
CA VAL A 277 -11.78 1.35 -17.90
C VAL A 277 -11.26 0.80 -19.23
N ARG A 278 -10.11 1.31 -19.71
CA ARG A 278 -9.47 0.83 -20.95
C ARG A 278 -9.15 -0.65 -20.89
N THR A 279 -8.53 -1.11 -19.80
CA THR A 279 -8.20 -2.53 -19.62
C THR A 279 -9.46 -3.39 -19.61
N HIS A 280 -10.50 -2.98 -18.87
CA HIS A 280 -11.76 -3.70 -18.81
C HIS A 280 -12.42 -3.81 -20.19
N ALA A 281 -12.46 -2.72 -20.97
CA ALA A 281 -13.02 -2.73 -22.33
C ALA A 281 -12.26 -3.70 -23.25
N LEU A 282 -10.93 -3.70 -23.21
CA LEU A 282 -10.11 -4.63 -23.99
C LEU A 282 -10.34 -6.09 -23.59
N GLU A 283 -10.53 -6.36 -22.30
CA GLU A 283 -10.86 -7.70 -21.80
C GLU A 283 -12.22 -8.18 -22.29
N GLN A 284 -13.25 -7.32 -22.26
CA GLN A 284 -14.58 -7.64 -22.80
C GLN A 284 -14.52 -7.94 -24.31
N LEU A 285 -13.77 -7.13 -25.07
CA LEU A 285 -13.57 -7.37 -26.50
C LEU A 285 -12.87 -8.71 -26.78
N LYS A 286 -11.84 -9.06 -26.01
CA LYS A 286 -11.14 -10.36 -26.13
C LYS A 286 -12.01 -11.55 -25.71
N ALA A 287 -12.89 -11.36 -24.73
CA ALA A 287 -13.83 -12.37 -24.27
C ALA A 287 -15.01 -12.60 -25.25
N GLY A 288 -15.04 -11.89 -26.38
CA GLY A 288 -16.05 -12.06 -27.41
C GLY A 288 -17.38 -11.39 -27.08
N ALA A 289 -17.38 -10.36 -26.22
CA ALA A 289 -18.57 -9.56 -25.99
C ALA A 289 -18.97 -8.85 -27.30
N ARG A 290 -20.09 -9.31 -27.89
CA ARG A 290 -20.85 -8.60 -28.94
C ARG A 290 -21.71 -7.52 -28.30
#